data_AF-A0A960XR19-F1
#
_entry.id   AF-A0A960XR19-F1
#
_cell.length_a   1.000
_cell.length_b   1.000
_cell.length_c   1.000
_cell.angle_alpha   90.00
_cell.angle_beta   90.00
_cell.angle_gamma   90.00
#
_symmetry.space_group_name_H-M   'P 1'
#
loop_
_entity.id
_entity.type
_entity.pdbx_description
1 polymer ?
#
loop_
_entity_poly.entity_id
_entity_poly.type
_entity_poly.pdbx_seq_one_letter_code
_entity_poly.pdbx_strand_id
1 'polypeptide(L)'
;MSEPTSKPARPVSRWGIGTLSVLQTVLLALILGAVNYLALHHFTRKDLSRDADYTLSPATKSYLASDAVGKREKPVKWILMFRRTSPFYERTRALVEEYERLADGGIELEVVDPIRSPDRVQELNATYGLTLVKDPLIIDARSDDSPAVSEDANKVRSFHPHVKLVFAEELGVFSTADGIRRVTAYQGEDVITARFVEAIEGKPRVMALLADKSRLDSGTAEESRRSLEDLLRYQNVQLAELRLADAGEVPEEVSGLVIAAPKYDLSDQEMEALEAYWTRPKAAILVFLDGGEVPPKLRAFLRGNGVTPRDDRVITRIDGKLVTNARGVFTRGIPFL
;
A
#
# COMPACT_ATOMS: atom_id res chain seq x y z
N MET A 1 14.81 65.31 -61.92
CA MET A 1 14.56 64.17 -61.02
C MET A 1 13.07 64.13 -60.72
N SER A 2 12.37 63.11 -61.19
CA SER A 2 10.95 62.86 -60.92
C SER A 2 10.80 62.14 -59.58
N GLU A 3 9.97 62.67 -58.68
CA GLU A 3 9.60 62.02 -57.40
C GLU A 3 8.91 60.66 -57.65
N PRO A 4 9.17 59.64 -56.82
CA PRO A 4 8.47 58.37 -56.92
C PRO A 4 7.03 58.54 -56.39
N THR A 5 6.05 58.22 -57.23
CA THR A 5 4.63 58.21 -56.88
C THR A 5 4.35 57.15 -55.81
N SER A 6 4.10 57.59 -54.57
CA SER A 6 3.63 56.71 -53.50
C SER A 6 2.20 56.24 -53.80
N LYS A 7 1.97 54.93 -53.85
CA LYS A 7 0.62 54.35 -54.05
C LYS A 7 -0.30 54.78 -52.88
N PRO A 8 -1.56 55.20 -53.13
CA PRO A 8 -2.47 55.57 -52.07
C PRO A 8 -2.81 54.34 -51.21
N ALA A 9 -2.76 54.51 -49.88
CA ALA A 9 -3.15 53.47 -48.94
C ALA A 9 -4.62 53.07 -49.18
N ARG A 10 -4.88 51.76 -49.35
CA ARG A 10 -6.24 51.23 -49.57
C ARG A 10 -7.17 51.63 -48.41
N PRO A 11 -8.39 52.11 -48.67
CA PRO A 11 -9.33 52.44 -47.61
C PRO A 11 -9.72 51.16 -46.86
N VAL A 12 -9.45 51.14 -45.56
CA VAL A 12 -9.79 50.01 -44.69
C VAL A 12 -11.32 49.92 -44.60
N SER A 13 -11.91 48.83 -45.11
CA SER A 13 -13.36 48.63 -45.05
C SER A 13 -13.77 48.39 -43.58
N ARG A 14 -14.35 49.41 -42.96
CA ARG A 14 -14.77 49.37 -41.53
C ARG A 14 -15.88 48.34 -41.29
N TRP A 15 -16.68 48.05 -42.31
CA TRP A 15 -17.76 47.07 -42.26
C TRP A 15 -17.26 45.62 -42.30
N GLY A 16 -16.27 45.29 -43.13
CA GLY A 16 -15.69 43.95 -43.19
C GLY A 16 -14.93 43.55 -41.92
N ILE A 17 -14.33 44.52 -41.22
CA ILE A 17 -13.67 44.28 -39.93
C ILE A 17 -14.70 44.07 -38.82
N GLY A 18 -15.80 44.85 -38.81
CA GLY A 18 -16.88 44.72 -37.83
C GLY A 18 -17.61 43.37 -37.92
N THR A 19 -17.97 42.95 -39.13
CA THR A 19 -18.65 41.64 -39.34
C THR A 19 -17.76 40.46 -39.00
N LEU A 20 -16.47 40.52 -39.35
CA LEU A 20 -15.50 39.50 -38.97
C LEU A 20 -15.36 39.41 -37.43
N SER A 21 -15.32 40.56 -36.75
CA SER A 21 -15.21 40.60 -35.29
C SER A 21 -16.45 40.04 -34.58
N VAL A 22 -17.66 40.35 -35.09
CA VAL A 22 -18.91 39.75 -34.59
C VAL A 22 -18.91 38.23 -34.80
N LEU A 23 -18.52 37.77 -35.99
CA LEU A 23 -18.44 36.34 -36.29
C LEU A 23 -17.44 35.63 -35.37
N GLN A 24 -16.25 36.21 -35.16
CA GLN A 24 -15.24 35.69 -34.23
C GLN A 24 -15.76 35.64 -32.79
N THR A 25 -16.52 36.64 -32.35
CA THR A 25 -17.11 36.69 -31.00
C THR A 25 -18.15 35.58 -30.82
N VAL A 26 -19.03 35.39 -31.81
CA VAL A 26 -20.03 34.31 -31.79
C VAL A 26 -19.35 32.94 -31.81
N LEU A 27 -18.32 32.76 -32.63
CA LEU A 27 -17.58 31.52 -32.72
C LEU A 27 -16.83 31.22 -31.40
N LEU A 28 -16.24 32.24 -30.77
CA LEU A 28 -15.61 32.11 -29.45
C LEU A 28 -16.63 31.71 -28.39
N ALA A 29 -17.81 32.33 -28.38
CA ALA A 29 -18.89 31.96 -27.44
C ALA A 29 -19.36 30.51 -27.65
N LEU A 30 -19.49 30.05 -28.90
CA LEU A 30 -19.81 28.66 -29.21
C LEU A 30 -18.72 27.69 -28.73
N ILE A 31 -17.45 28.03 -28.96
CA ILE A 31 -16.32 27.21 -28.50
C ILE A 31 -16.31 27.14 -26.97
N LEU A 32 -16.48 28.27 -26.27
CA LEU A 32 -16.55 28.30 -24.80
C LEU A 32 -17.72 27.45 -24.28
N GLY A 33 -18.89 27.53 -24.92
CA GLY A 33 -20.04 26.70 -24.60
C GLY A 33 -19.77 25.20 -24.79
N ALA A 34 -19.15 24.82 -25.92
CA ALA A 34 -18.81 23.43 -26.23
C ALA A 34 -17.74 22.87 -25.28
N VAL A 35 -16.69 23.67 -24.97
CA VAL A 35 -15.65 23.29 -24.01
C VAL A 35 -16.25 23.12 -22.62
N ASN A 36 -17.13 24.03 -22.18
CA ASN A 36 -17.80 23.92 -20.88
C ASN A 36 -18.71 22.68 -20.82
N TYR A 37 -19.49 22.41 -21.87
CA TYR A 37 -20.32 21.21 -21.97
C TYR A 37 -19.47 19.93 -21.89
N LEU A 38 -18.37 19.87 -22.66
CA LEU A 38 -17.47 18.73 -22.65
C LEU A 38 -16.81 18.55 -21.27
N ALA A 39 -16.38 19.64 -20.64
CA ALA A 39 -15.76 19.62 -19.32
C ALA A 39 -16.70 19.11 -18.21
N LEU A 40 -18.00 19.44 -18.30
CA LEU A 40 -19.00 18.98 -17.34
C LEU A 40 -19.33 17.49 -17.50
N HIS A 41 -19.30 16.95 -18.72
CA HIS A 41 -19.66 15.54 -18.98
C HIS A 41 -18.46 14.59 -18.96
N HIS A 42 -17.27 15.08 -19.28
CA HIS A 42 -16.03 14.29 -19.34
C HIS A 42 -14.99 14.88 -18.40
N PHE A 43 -15.35 14.99 -17.12
CA PHE A 43 -14.42 15.49 -16.11
C PHE A 43 -13.23 14.53 -16.00
N THR A 44 -12.05 15.02 -16.36
CA THR A 44 -10.79 14.29 -16.20
C THR A 44 -9.84 15.10 -15.33
N ARG A 45 -9.31 14.47 -14.28
CA ARG A 45 -8.30 15.09 -13.40
C ARG A 45 -6.94 14.61 -13.90
N LYS A 46 -6.12 15.54 -14.37
CA LYS A 46 -4.70 15.27 -14.66
C LYS A 46 -3.84 15.89 -13.58
N ASP A 47 -2.99 15.07 -12.99
CA ASP A 47 -1.96 15.54 -12.09
C ASP A 47 -0.84 16.22 -12.89
N LEU A 48 -0.62 17.50 -12.61
CA LEU A 48 0.42 18.32 -13.22
C LEU A 48 1.58 18.58 -12.26
N SER A 49 1.59 17.93 -11.09
CA SER A 49 2.71 18.00 -10.16
C SER A 49 3.95 17.33 -10.76
N ARG A 50 5.12 17.80 -10.33
CA ARG A 50 6.41 17.33 -10.86
C ARG A 50 6.65 15.85 -10.59
N ASP A 51 6.21 15.40 -9.41
CA ASP A 51 6.50 14.08 -8.87
C ASP A 51 5.25 13.17 -8.82
N ALA A 52 4.16 13.59 -9.48
CA ALA A 52 2.87 12.89 -9.48
C ALA A 52 2.30 12.65 -8.07
N ASP A 53 2.42 13.66 -7.20
CA ASP A 53 2.07 13.65 -5.77
C ASP A 53 0.62 13.27 -5.47
N TYR A 54 -0.27 13.35 -6.46
CA TYR A 54 -1.71 13.12 -6.33
C TYR A 54 -2.20 11.96 -7.22
N THR A 55 -1.27 11.21 -7.81
CA THR A 55 -1.59 10.08 -8.68
C THR A 55 -1.26 8.78 -7.99
N LEU A 56 -2.25 7.88 -7.89
CA LEU A 56 -2.02 6.56 -7.32
C LEU A 56 -1.02 5.73 -8.12
N SER A 57 -0.20 4.96 -7.42
CA SER A 57 0.76 4.03 -7.99
C SER A 57 0.07 2.95 -8.85
N PRO A 58 0.79 2.34 -9.80
CA PRO A 58 0.27 1.23 -10.58
C PRO A 58 -0.16 0.02 -9.72
N ALA A 59 0.52 -0.21 -8.60
CA ALA A 59 0.20 -1.30 -7.68
C ALA A 59 -1.18 -1.10 -7.04
N THR A 60 -1.41 0.10 -6.48
CA THR A 60 -2.69 0.48 -5.89
C THR A 60 -3.82 0.45 -6.91
N LYS A 61 -3.60 0.99 -8.11
CA LYS A 61 -4.57 0.93 -9.21
C LYS A 61 -4.96 -0.51 -9.58
N SER A 62 -3.98 -1.41 -9.64
CA SER A 62 -4.22 -2.83 -9.93
C SER A 62 -5.02 -3.51 -8.82
N TYR A 63 -4.78 -3.12 -7.56
CA TYR A 63 -5.54 -3.64 -6.41
C TYR A 63 -6.98 -3.13 -6.40
N LEU A 64 -7.21 -1.85 -6.70
CA LEU A 64 -8.56 -1.27 -6.79
C LEU A 64 -9.39 -1.90 -7.92
N ALA A 65 -8.75 -2.24 -9.04
CA ALA A 65 -9.39 -2.96 -10.14
C ALA A 65 -9.57 -4.46 -9.88
N SER A 66 -9.08 -4.99 -8.75
CA SER A 66 -9.15 -6.42 -8.44
C SER A 66 -10.54 -6.83 -7.95
N ASP A 67 -10.83 -8.13 -8.09
CA ASP A 67 -12.06 -8.76 -7.59
C ASP A 67 -12.28 -8.54 -6.08
N ALA A 68 -11.21 -8.33 -5.30
CA ALA A 68 -11.29 -8.09 -3.86
C ALA A 68 -12.05 -6.81 -3.52
N VAL A 69 -12.04 -5.82 -4.43
CA VAL A 69 -12.77 -4.56 -4.29
C VAL A 69 -14.05 -4.60 -5.14
N GLY A 70 -13.94 -4.99 -6.42
CA GLY A 70 -15.04 -4.88 -7.38
C GLY A 70 -16.20 -5.87 -7.19
N LYS A 71 -15.98 -7.03 -6.54
CA LYS A 71 -17.04 -8.04 -6.31
C LYS A 71 -17.70 -7.95 -4.94
N ARG A 72 -17.39 -6.92 -4.15
CA ARG A 72 -17.98 -6.74 -2.83
C ARG A 72 -19.45 -6.34 -2.96
N GLU A 73 -20.31 -6.92 -2.13
CA GLU A 73 -21.73 -6.57 -2.07
C GLU A 73 -21.95 -5.15 -1.49
N LYS A 74 -21.13 -4.77 -0.51
CA LYS A 74 -21.13 -3.45 0.12
C LYS A 74 -19.81 -2.73 -0.17
N PRO A 75 -19.85 -1.44 -0.56
CA PRO A 75 -18.64 -0.65 -0.70
C PRO A 75 -17.92 -0.52 0.63
N VAL A 76 -16.60 -0.33 0.58
CA VAL A 76 -15.80 -0.06 1.77
C VAL A 76 -15.98 1.40 2.16
N LYS A 77 -16.44 1.65 3.39
CA LYS A 77 -16.69 3.00 3.86
C LYS A 77 -15.40 3.62 4.39
N TRP A 78 -15.01 4.76 3.81
CA TRP A 78 -13.85 5.53 4.22
C TRP A 78 -14.32 6.81 4.88
N ILE A 79 -13.91 7.06 6.12
CA ILE A 79 -14.33 8.25 6.87
C ILE A 79 -13.09 9.05 7.23
N LEU A 80 -12.86 10.15 6.50
CA LEU A 80 -11.74 11.05 6.75
C LEU A 80 -12.16 12.09 7.79
N MET A 81 -11.62 11.98 8.99
CA MET A 81 -11.94 12.85 10.12
C MET A 81 -10.71 13.67 10.53
N PHE A 82 -10.14 14.38 9.56
CA PHE A 82 -8.95 15.22 9.75
C PHE A 82 -9.37 16.68 9.98
N ARG A 83 -8.73 17.34 10.94
CA ARG A 83 -8.80 18.81 11.05
C ARG A 83 -8.15 19.46 9.83
N ARG A 84 -8.74 20.54 9.32
CA ARG A 84 -8.19 21.34 8.21
C ARG A 84 -6.82 21.95 8.52
N THR A 85 -6.50 22.13 9.80
CA THR A 85 -5.20 22.62 10.26
C THR A 85 -4.11 21.55 10.26
N SER A 86 -4.47 20.28 10.00
CA SER A 86 -3.49 19.19 9.91
C SER A 86 -2.59 19.41 8.69
N PRO A 87 -1.26 19.29 8.83
CA PRO A 87 -0.33 19.48 7.72
C PRO A 87 -0.53 18.46 6.59
N PHE A 88 -1.18 17.32 6.88
CA PHE A 88 -1.44 16.27 5.90
C PHE A 88 -2.82 16.35 5.26
N TYR A 89 -3.72 17.24 5.71
CA TYR A 89 -5.13 17.28 5.27
C TYR A 89 -5.29 17.33 3.75
N GLU A 90 -4.70 18.33 3.08
CA GLU A 90 -4.89 18.53 1.64
C GLU A 90 -4.37 17.34 0.82
N ARG A 91 -3.18 16.81 1.19
CA ARG A 91 -2.58 15.69 0.48
C ARG A 91 -3.34 14.39 0.72
N THR A 92 -3.74 14.10 1.96
CA THR A 92 -4.54 12.91 2.28
C THR A 92 -5.92 12.97 1.65
N ARG A 93 -6.58 14.13 1.70
CA ARG A 93 -7.90 14.33 1.07
C ARG A 93 -7.84 14.06 -0.44
N ALA A 94 -6.91 14.69 -1.13
CA ALA A 94 -6.76 14.50 -2.57
C ALA A 94 -6.45 13.04 -2.92
N LEU A 95 -5.67 12.35 -2.08
CA LEU A 95 -5.35 10.94 -2.23
C LEU A 95 -6.61 10.06 -2.07
N VAL A 96 -7.36 10.19 -0.97
CA VAL A 96 -8.57 9.37 -0.72
C VAL A 96 -9.69 9.63 -1.73
N GLU A 97 -9.83 10.86 -2.23
CA GLU A 97 -10.75 11.18 -3.34
C GLU A 97 -10.36 10.44 -4.64
N GLU A 98 -9.06 10.27 -4.88
CA GLU A 98 -8.56 9.51 -6.03
C GLU A 98 -8.79 8.00 -5.87
N TYR A 99 -8.73 7.47 -4.65
CA TYR A 99 -9.13 6.08 -4.35
C TYR A 99 -10.61 5.84 -4.68
N GLU A 100 -11.49 6.68 -4.15
CA GLU A 100 -12.93 6.61 -4.42
C GLU A 100 -13.22 6.64 -5.92
N ARG A 101 -12.59 7.58 -6.63
CA ARG A 101 -12.76 7.75 -8.08
C ARG A 101 -12.33 6.52 -8.88
N LEU A 102 -11.22 5.87 -8.50
CA LEU A 102 -10.69 4.71 -9.23
C LEU A 102 -11.32 3.38 -8.80
N ALA A 103 -11.96 3.32 -7.64
CA ALA A 103 -12.65 2.12 -7.15
C ALA A 103 -14.01 1.88 -7.82
N ASP A 104 -14.49 2.80 -8.67
CA ASP A 104 -15.74 2.69 -9.45
C ASP A 104 -16.94 2.22 -8.61
N GLY A 105 -17.15 2.86 -7.47
CA GLY A 105 -18.23 2.52 -6.52
C GLY A 105 -17.88 1.45 -5.48
N GLY A 106 -16.66 0.88 -5.50
CA GLY A 106 -16.18 -0.04 -4.46
C GLY A 106 -15.77 0.62 -3.14
N ILE A 107 -15.63 1.94 -3.13
CA ILE A 107 -15.29 2.77 -1.94
C ILE A 107 -16.34 3.88 -1.83
N GLU A 108 -16.83 4.11 -0.62
CA GLU A 108 -17.71 5.24 -0.27
C GLU A 108 -16.96 6.19 0.68
N LEU A 109 -16.64 7.40 0.21
CA LEU A 109 -15.87 8.36 0.99
C LEU A 109 -16.76 9.38 1.70
N GLU A 110 -16.60 9.49 3.02
CA GLU A 110 -17.23 10.50 3.88
C GLU A 110 -16.15 11.40 4.48
N VAL A 111 -16.10 12.68 4.09
CA VAL A 111 -15.17 13.66 4.67
C VAL A 111 -15.87 14.46 5.76
N VAL A 112 -15.47 14.26 7.01
CA VAL A 112 -16.08 14.88 8.19
C VAL A 112 -15.09 15.87 8.82
N ASP A 113 -15.46 17.14 8.85
CA ASP A 113 -14.69 18.17 9.54
C ASP A 113 -14.99 18.11 11.06
N PRO A 114 -14.02 17.78 11.92
CA PRO A 114 -14.30 17.55 13.33
C PRO A 114 -14.76 18.78 14.09
N ILE A 115 -14.43 19.97 13.59
CA ILE A 115 -14.75 21.26 14.21
C ILE A 115 -16.14 21.73 13.77
N ARG A 116 -16.50 21.48 12.51
CA ARG A 116 -17.76 21.97 11.94
C ARG A 116 -18.95 21.04 12.20
N SER A 117 -18.71 19.74 12.39
CA SER A 117 -19.77 18.74 12.54
C SER A 117 -19.59 17.90 13.81
N PRO A 118 -19.67 18.50 15.02
CA PRO A 118 -19.41 17.80 16.28
C PRO A 118 -20.41 16.66 16.55
N ASP A 119 -21.67 16.81 16.14
CA ASP A 119 -22.71 15.79 16.33
C ASP A 119 -22.36 14.50 15.55
N ARG A 120 -21.91 14.66 14.30
CA ARG A 120 -21.48 13.53 13.46
C ARG A 120 -20.24 12.85 14.03
N VAL A 121 -19.30 13.64 14.54
CA VAL A 121 -18.11 13.12 15.23
C VAL A 121 -18.50 12.30 16.46
N GLN A 122 -19.46 12.76 17.24
CA GLN A 122 -19.93 12.04 18.43
C GLN A 122 -20.59 10.70 18.06
N GLU A 123 -21.39 10.67 16.99
CA GLU A 123 -21.99 9.44 16.46
C GLU A 123 -20.91 8.44 15.99
N LEU A 124 -19.93 8.92 15.23
CA LEU A 124 -18.81 8.09 14.77
C LEU A 124 -17.95 7.59 15.95
N ASN A 125 -17.72 8.41 16.96
CA ASN A 125 -16.99 8.00 18.16
C ASN A 125 -17.73 6.94 18.96
N ALA A 126 -19.05 7.06 19.08
CA ALA A 126 -19.87 6.05 19.73
C ALA A 126 -19.84 4.73 18.93
N THR A 127 -19.92 4.82 17.59
CA THR A 127 -19.93 3.65 16.69
C THR A 127 -18.59 2.91 16.70
N TYR A 128 -17.49 3.64 16.58
CA TYR A 128 -16.13 3.08 16.47
C TYR A 128 -15.36 3.09 17.80
N GLY A 129 -16.02 3.40 18.93
CA GLY A 129 -15.40 3.41 20.25
C GLY A 129 -14.19 4.34 20.40
N LEU A 130 -14.11 5.40 19.60
CA LEU A 130 -12.95 6.27 19.52
C LEU A 130 -12.91 7.29 20.66
N THR A 131 -11.73 7.45 21.26
CA THR A 131 -11.42 8.57 22.15
C THR A 131 -10.54 9.54 21.37
N LEU A 132 -11.15 10.45 20.61
CA LEU A 132 -10.42 11.28 19.64
C LEU A 132 -9.46 12.28 20.29
N VAL A 133 -8.21 11.89 20.40
CA VAL A 133 -7.08 12.82 20.59
C VAL A 133 -6.37 13.11 19.26
N LYS A 134 -6.58 12.26 18.24
CA LYS A 134 -5.87 12.28 16.96
C LYS A 134 -6.82 12.52 15.79
N ASP A 135 -6.25 12.80 14.61
CA ASP A 135 -6.95 12.93 13.33
C ASP A 135 -6.95 11.56 12.60
N PRO A 136 -8.04 10.76 12.60
CA PRO A 136 -8.07 9.47 11.94
C PRO A 136 -8.74 9.50 10.55
N LEU A 137 -8.30 8.59 9.71
CA LEU A 137 -9.03 8.03 8.59
C LEU A 137 -9.50 6.64 9.00
N ILE A 138 -10.81 6.42 9.01
CA ILE A 138 -11.43 5.13 9.34
C ILE A 138 -11.66 4.40 8.02
N ILE A 139 -11.24 3.15 7.94
CA ILE A 139 -11.51 2.26 6.81
C ILE A 139 -12.36 1.10 7.36
N ASP A 140 -13.62 1.05 6.92
CA ASP A 140 -14.60 0.07 7.36
C ASP A 140 -15.06 -0.80 6.19
N ALA A 141 -14.54 -2.03 6.16
CA ALA A 141 -14.84 -3.02 5.14
C ALA A 141 -15.76 -4.14 5.67
N ARG A 142 -16.53 -3.90 6.74
CA ARG A 142 -17.53 -4.86 7.22
C ARG A 142 -18.60 -5.11 6.17
N SER A 143 -18.94 -6.37 5.95
CA SER A 143 -20.09 -6.77 5.13
C SER A 143 -21.35 -7.00 5.97
N ASP A 144 -21.18 -7.25 7.27
CA ASP A 144 -22.22 -7.51 8.24
C ASP A 144 -22.47 -6.32 9.18
N ASP A 145 -23.49 -6.45 10.02
CA ASP A 145 -23.84 -5.44 11.03
C ASP A 145 -23.18 -5.75 12.39
N SER A 146 -22.12 -6.58 12.39
CA SER A 146 -21.34 -6.89 13.59
C SER A 146 -20.74 -5.62 14.17
N PRO A 147 -20.65 -5.45 15.51
CA PRO A 147 -20.17 -4.22 16.11
C PRO A 147 -18.73 -3.89 15.67
N ALA A 148 -18.44 -2.61 15.43
CA ALA A 148 -17.12 -2.17 14.98
C ALA A 148 -16.03 -2.33 16.06
N VAL A 149 -16.45 -2.40 17.31
CA VAL A 149 -15.59 -2.60 18.48
C VAL A 149 -16.21 -3.67 19.37
N SER A 150 -15.41 -4.63 19.77
CA SER A 150 -15.73 -5.61 20.79
C SER A 150 -14.96 -5.32 22.07
N GLU A 151 -15.56 -5.64 23.21
CA GLU A 151 -14.89 -5.59 24.51
C GLU A 151 -14.77 -7.02 25.04
N ASP A 152 -13.53 -7.48 25.21
CA ASP A 152 -13.25 -8.83 25.74
C ASP A 152 -13.58 -8.91 27.24
N ALA A 153 -13.64 -10.11 27.81
CA ALA A 153 -13.92 -10.34 29.24
C ALA A 153 -12.98 -9.56 30.19
N ASN A 154 -11.78 -9.20 29.70
CA ASN A 154 -10.79 -8.40 30.42
C ASN A 154 -10.98 -6.87 30.26
N LYS A 155 -12.11 -6.42 29.70
CA LYS A 155 -12.42 -5.01 29.38
C LYS A 155 -11.44 -4.36 28.40
N VAL A 156 -10.78 -5.17 27.58
CA VAL A 156 -9.91 -4.69 26.51
C VAL A 156 -10.76 -4.48 25.27
N ARG A 157 -10.75 -3.26 24.74
CA ARG A 157 -11.45 -2.91 23.50
C ARG A 157 -10.60 -3.29 22.30
N SER A 158 -11.15 -4.10 21.42
CA SER A 158 -10.54 -4.52 20.17
C SER A 158 -11.42 -4.10 18.99
N PHE A 159 -10.80 -3.66 17.90
CA PHE A 159 -11.52 -3.35 16.68
C PHE A 159 -11.92 -4.64 15.97
N HIS A 160 -13.06 -4.59 15.28
CA HIS A 160 -13.45 -5.63 14.36
C HIS A 160 -12.33 -5.86 13.32
N PRO A 161 -12.04 -7.11 12.89
CA PRO A 161 -10.94 -7.39 11.97
C PRO A 161 -10.99 -6.57 10.67
N HIS A 162 -12.21 -6.26 10.19
CA HIS A 162 -12.44 -5.49 8.97
C HIS A 162 -12.51 -3.95 9.17
N VAL A 163 -12.21 -3.45 10.37
CA VAL A 163 -12.15 -2.02 10.68
C VAL A 163 -10.72 -1.64 11.01
N LYS A 164 -10.15 -0.72 10.23
CA LYS A 164 -8.78 -0.21 10.44
C LYS A 164 -8.79 1.30 10.54
N LEU A 165 -7.84 1.82 11.31
CA LEU A 165 -7.63 3.25 11.48
C LEU A 165 -6.27 3.62 10.90
N VAL A 166 -6.20 4.81 10.31
CA VAL A 166 -4.97 5.45 9.87
C VAL A 166 -4.91 6.83 10.50
N PHE A 167 -3.93 7.09 11.35
CA PHE A 167 -3.78 8.42 11.94
C PHE A 167 -2.92 9.32 11.06
N ALA A 168 -3.19 10.64 11.06
CA ALA A 168 -2.40 11.61 10.30
C ALA A 168 -0.89 11.54 10.59
N GLU A 169 -0.50 11.20 11.83
CA GLU A 169 0.90 11.02 12.24
C GLU A 169 1.58 9.82 11.58
N GLU A 170 0.84 8.80 11.12
CA GLU A 170 1.42 7.63 10.44
C GLU A 170 1.79 7.95 8.97
N LEU A 171 1.16 8.97 8.39
CA LEU A 171 1.34 9.35 6.98
C LEU A 171 2.64 10.13 6.72
N GLY A 172 3.22 10.69 7.78
CA GLY A 172 4.48 11.43 7.72
C GLY A 172 5.66 10.56 8.13
N VAL A 173 6.75 10.61 7.36
CA VAL A 173 8.07 10.16 7.81
C VAL A 173 8.72 11.33 8.53
N PHE A 174 9.19 11.10 9.75
CA PHE A 174 9.81 12.12 10.56
C PHE A 174 11.28 11.80 10.79
N SER A 175 12.13 12.81 10.65
CA SER A 175 13.51 12.76 11.14
C SER A 175 13.65 13.73 12.30
N THR A 176 14.41 13.31 13.30
CA THR A 176 14.77 14.16 14.43
C THR A 176 16.20 14.64 14.20
N ALA A 177 16.35 15.90 13.82
CA ALA A 177 17.62 16.60 13.77
C ALA A 177 17.59 17.70 14.83
N ASP A 178 18.61 17.77 15.67
CA ASP A 178 18.76 18.78 16.73
C ASP A 178 17.55 18.87 17.71
N GLY A 179 16.91 17.72 18.00
CA GLY A 179 15.76 17.66 18.90
C GLY A 179 14.44 18.19 18.31
N ILE A 180 14.45 18.68 17.07
CA ILE A 180 13.25 19.14 16.37
C ILE A 180 12.79 18.02 15.43
N ARG A 181 11.57 17.51 15.68
CA ARG A 181 10.91 16.55 14.80
C ARG A 181 10.44 17.28 13.53
N ARG A 182 11.07 16.99 12.40
CA ARG A 182 10.69 17.54 11.08
C ARG A 182 10.13 16.43 10.20
N VAL A 183 9.07 16.76 9.46
CA VAL A 183 8.53 15.89 8.40
C VAL A 183 9.56 15.87 7.26
N THR A 184 10.09 14.70 6.93
CA THR A 184 11.08 14.51 5.85
C THR A 184 10.49 13.91 4.60
N ALA A 185 9.46 13.07 4.73
CA ALA A 185 8.76 12.48 3.59
C ALA A 185 7.28 12.21 3.93
N TYR A 186 6.51 11.88 2.90
CA TYR A 186 5.11 11.48 3.01
C TYR A 186 4.96 10.08 2.45
N GLN A 187 4.35 9.19 3.22
CA GLN A 187 4.15 7.77 2.89
C GLN A 187 2.66 7.39 2.91
N GLY A 188 1.80 8.36 2.58
CA GLY A 188 0.37 8.19 2.78
C GLY A 188 -0.27 7.12 1.91
N GLU A 189 0.20 6.92 0.68
CA GLU A 189 -0.31 5.85 -0.18
C GLU A 189 0.01 4.47 0.40
N ASP A 190 1.27 4.22 0.77
CA ASP A 190 1.70 2.92 1.31
C ASP A 190 0.92 2.54 2.58
N VAL A 191 0.77 3.50 3.50
CA VAL A 191 0.05 3.27 4.77
C VAL A 191 -1.45 3.05 4.53
N ILE A 192 -2.07 3.85 3.67
CA ILE A 192 -3.51 3.76 3.39
C ILE A 192 -3.83 2.47 2.62
N THR A 193 -3.07 2.14 1.57
CA THR A 193 -3.25 0.89 0.81
C THR A 193 -3.11 -0.31 1.72
N ALA A 194 -2.08 -0.36 2.56
CA ALA A 194 -1.89 -1.49 3.47
C ALA A 194 -3.08 -1.65 4.42
N ARG A 195 -3.52 -0.58 5.06
CA ARG A 195 -4.67 -0.62 5.98
C ARG A 195 -5.97 -0.94 5.26
N PHE A 196 -6.10 -0.57 3.99
CA PHE A 196 -7.23 -0.94 3.15
C PHE A 196 -7.23 -2.44 2.81
N VAL A 197 -6.08 -3.01 2.44
CA VAL A 197 -5.91 -4.45 2.23
C VAL A 197 -6.24 -5.21 3.52
N GLU A 198 -5.67 -4.78 4.66
CA GLU A 198 -5.94 -5.36 5.96
C GLU A 198 -7.44 -5.30 6.33
N ALA A 199 -8.12 -4.19 6.03
CA ALA A 199 -9.55 -4.05 6.28
C ALA A 199 -10.36 -5.02 5.40
N ILE A 200 -10.04 -5.17 4.12
CA ILE A 200 -10.75 -6.09 3.22
C ILE A 200 -10.56 -7.55 3.63
N GLU A 201 -9.32 -7.94 3.92
CA GLU A 201 -8.98 -9.32 4.26
C GLU A 201 -9.37 -9.70 5.69
N GLY A 202 -9.37 -8.73 6.62
CA GLY A 202 -9.78 -8.90 7.99
C GLY A 202 -8.66 -9.40 8.90
N LYS A 203 -8.70 -10.68 9.28
CA LYS A 203 -7.68 -11.26 10.18
C LYS A 203 -6.37 -11.48 9.41
N PRO A 204 -5.22 -11.05 9.96
CA PRO A 204 -3.95 -11.26 9.30
C PRO A 204 -3.63 -12.75 9.23
N ARG A 205 -2.97 -13.17 8.14
CA ARG A 205 -2.44 -14.54 8.04
C ARG A 205 -1.19 -14.63 8.90
N VAL A 206 -1.04 -15.73 9.63
CA VAL A 206 0.15 -15.94 10.46
C VAL A 206 1.19 -16.72 9.68
N MET A 207 2.37 -16.12 9.49
CA MET A 207 3.57 -16.83 9.07
C MET A 207 4.48 -17.04 10.28
N ALA A 208 4.94 -18.27 10.48
CA ALA A 208 5.80 -18.62 11.61
C ALA A 208 7.26 -18.71 11.18
N LEU A 209 8.12 -17.90 11.78
CA LEU A 209 9.57 -18.01 11.72
C LEU A 209 10.03 -19.13 12.66
N LEU A 210 10.72 -20.14 12.12
CA LEU A 210 11.32 -21.21 12.93
C LEU A 210 12.51 -20.66 13.73
N ALA A 211 12.26 -20.17 14.93
CA ALA A 211 13.24 -19.44 15.76
C ALA A 211 14.31 -20.34 16.38
N ASP A 212 14.03 -21.64 16.51
CA ASP A 212 14.97 -22.66 16.99
C ASP A 212 16.06 -23.02 15.95
N LYS A 213 15.75 -22.86 14.65
CA LYS A 213 16.69 -23.16 13.55
C LYS A 213 17.21 -21.92 12.85
N SER A 214 16.38 -20.88 12.78
CA SER A 214 16.67 -19.61 12.13
C SER A 214 17.24 -18.63 13.13
N ARG A 215 18.25 -17.87 12.75
CA ARG A 215 18.75 -16.75 13.56
C ARG A 215 18.73 -15.49 12.74
N LEU A 216 17.87 -14.55 13.11
CA LEU A 216 17.86 -13.19 12.56
C LEU A 216 18.48 -12.18 13.55
N ASP A 217 19.24 -12.67 14.53
CA ASP A 217 19.56 -11.88 15.74
C ASP A 217 21.05 -11.53 15.85
N SER A 218 21.85 -11.71 14.78
CA SER A 218 23.26 -11.30 14.76
C SER A 218 23.51 -10.10 13.85
N GLY A 219 23.89 -8.96 14.43
CA GLY A 219 24.36 -7.77 13.69
C GLY A 219 23.26 -7.06 12.90
N THR A 220 23.45 -6.89 11.59
CA THR A 220 22.49 -6.28 10.63
C THR A 220 21.18 -7.07 10.47
N ALA A 221 21.05 -8.21 11.15
CA ALA A 221 19.92 -9.10 11.01
C ALA A 221 18.63 -8.58 11.71
N GLU A 222 18.74 -7.76 12.75
CA GLU A 222 17.60 -7.06 13.36
C GLU A 222 16.95 -6.06 12.38
N GLU A 223 17.76 -5.35 11.59
CA GLU A 223 17.26 -4.45 10.55
C GLU A 223 16.58 -5.21 9.42
N SER A 224 17.16 -6.35 9.00
CA SER A 224 16.55 -7.25 8.02
C SER A 224 15.24 -7.86 8.51
N ARG A 225 15.17 -8.25 9.79
CA ARG A 225 13.95 -8.76 10.42
C ARG A 225 12.86 -7.71 10.44
N ARG A 226 13.16 -6.50 10.91
CA ARG A 226 12.20 -5.38 10.90
C ARG A 226 11.72 -5.07 9.49
N SER A 227 12.62 -5.08 8.51
CA SER A 227 12.25 -4.87 7.11
C SER A 227 11.29 -5.96 6.61
N LEU A 228 11.54 -7.24 6.95
CA LEU A 228 10.64 -8.34 6.62
C LEU A 228 9.29 -8.20 7.33
N GLU A 229 9.28 -7.88 8.63
CA GLU A 229 8.05 -7.65 9.40
C GLU A 229 7.23 -6.50 8.82
N ASP A 230 7.87 -5.40 8.43
CA ASP A 230 7.21 -4.26 7.77
C ASP A 230 6.59 -4.68 6.43
N LEU A 231 7.34 -5.40 5.59
CA LEU A 231 6.85 -5.89 4.29
C LEU A 231 5.68 -6.86 4.44
N LEU A 232 5.76 -7.80 5.38
CA LEU A 232 4.68 -8.75 5.67
C LEU A 232 3.45 -8.03 6.23
N ARG A 233 3.64 -7.06 7.12
CA ARG A 233 2.54 -6.24 7.65
C ARG A 233 1.80 -5.51 6.53
N TYR A 234 2.53 -4.93 5.56
CA TYR A 234 1.89 -4.28 4.41
C TYR A 234 1.06 -5.22 3.53
N GLN A 235 1.28 -6.53 3.65
CA GLN A 235 0.50 -7.58 2.98
C GLN A 235 -0.53 -8.24 3.91
N ASN A 236 -0.83 -7.63 5.06
CA ASN A 236 -1.71 -8.20 6.09
C ASN A 236 -1.26 -9.61 6.57
N VAL A 237 0.06 -9.80 6.67
CA VAL A 237 0.69 -11.00 7.20
C VAL A 237 1.39 -10.66 8.51
N GLN A 238 1.09 -11.45 9.54
CA GLN A 238 1.75 -11.38 10.84
C GLN A 238 2.88 -12.39 10.91
N LEU A 239 4.09 -11.94 11.24
CA LEU A 239 5.21 -12.82 11.54
C LEU A 239 5.16 -13.21 13.03
N ALA A 240 5.04 -14.51 13.31
CA ALA A 240 5.12 -15.07 14.66
C ALA A 240 6.39 -15.92 14.79
N GLU A 241 6.89 -16.10 16.01
CA GLU A 241 7.97 -17.05 16.26
C GLU A 241 7.38 -18.42 16.61
N LEU A 242 7.94 -19.47 16.02
CA LEU A 242 7.63 -20.85 16.35
C LEU A 242 8.92 -21.58 16.69
N ARG A 243 8.91 -22.28 17.83
CA ARG A 243 9.96 -23.21 18.22
C ARG A 243 9.40 -24.61 18.04
N LEU A 244 9.77 -25.24 16.93
CA LEU A 244 9.17 -26.51 16.52
C LEU A 244 9.55 -27.65 17.48
N ALA A 245 10.75 -27.58 18.06
CA ALA A 245 11.19 -28.49 19.12
C ALA A 245 10.24 -28.51 20.33
N ASP A 246 9.67 -27.35 20.70
CA ASP A 246 8.80 -27.22 21.88
C ASP A 246 7.33 -27.54 21.53
N ALA A 247 6.87 -27.09 20.35
CA ALA A 247 5.49 -27.27 19.91
C ALA A 247 5.19 -28.71 19.44
N GLY A 248 6.19 -29.43 18.93
CA GLY A 248 6.05 -30.79 18.37
C GLY A 248 5.32 -30.84 17.02
N GLU A 249 4.41 -29.91 16.76
CA GLU A 249 3.69 -29.75 15.50
C GLU A 249 3.53 -28.27 15.13
N VAL A 250 3.21 -28.00 13.86
CA VAL A 250 2.91 -26.64 13.39
C VAL A 250 1.45 -26.32 13.73
N PRO A 251 1.14 -25.25 14.48
CA PRO A 251 -0.24 -24.91 14.84
C PRO A 251 -1.16 -24.73 13.61
N GLU A 252 -2.48 -24.94 13.77
CA GLU A 252 -3.45 -24.80 12.66
C GLU A 252 -3.61 -23.36 12.16
N GLU A 253 -3.40 -22.38 13.04
CA GLU A 253 -3.44 -20.95 12.72
C GLU A 253 -2.29 -20.49 11.81
N VAL A 254 -1.19 -21.25 11.76
CA VAL A 254 -0.03 -20.93 10.94
C VAL A 254 -0.32 -21.29 9.47
N SER A 255 -0.38 -20.24 8.64
CA SER A 255 -0.63 -20.34 7.20
C SER A 255 0.67 -20.44 6.38
N GLY A 256 1.82 -20.18 6.99
CA GLY A 256 3.12 -20.14 6.32
C GLY A 256 4.26 -20.45 7.28
N LEU A 257 5.31 -21.12 6.82
CA LEU A 257 6.56 -21.27 7.56
C LEU A 257 7.68 -20.46 6.91
N VAL A 258 8.52 -19.84 7.73
CA VAL A 258 9.72 -19.13 7.31
C VAL A 258 10.92 -19.80 7.96
N ILE A 259 11.86 -20.25 7.12
CA ILE A 259 13.13 -20.84 7.53
C ILE A 259 14.24 -19.92 7.01
N ALA A 260 14.87 -19.17 7.91
CA ALA A 260 15.85 -18.16 7.53
C ALA A 260 17.26 -18.50 8.02
N ALA A 261 18.17 -18.73 7.08
CA ALA A 261 19.57 -19.07 7.31
C ALA A 261 19.76 -20.16 8.39
N PRO A 262 19.17 -21.36 8.19
CA PRO A 262 19.20 -22.41 9.21
C PRO A 262 20.63 -22.90 9.45
N LYS A 263 21.11 -22.81 10.69
CA LYS A 263 22.47 -23.26 11.07
C LYS A 263 22.54 -24.70 11.52
N TYR A 264 21.45 -25.21 12.08
CA TYR A 264 21.34 -26.55 12.61
C TYR A 264 20.30 -27.31 11.80
N ASP A 265 20.54 -28.62 11.62
CA ASP A 265 19.60 -29.47 10.92
C ASP A 265 18.34 -29.73 11.77
N LEU A 266 17.29 -30.18 11.09
CA LEU A 266 16.04 -30.59 11.71
C LEU A 266 16.22 -31.99 12.34
N SER A 267 15.65 -32.19 13.53
CA SER A 267 15.51 -33.53 14.11
C SER A 267 14.52 -34.36 13.29
N ASP A 268 14.48 -35.67 13.52
CA ASP A 268 13.52 -36.53 12.80
C ASP A 268 12.07 -36.12 13.12
N GLN A 269 11.79 -35.81 14.39
CA GLN A 269 10.48 -35.32 14.83
C GLN A 269 10.12 -33.97 14.19
N GLU A 270 11.06 -33.02 14.13
CA GLU A 270 10.83 -31.72 13.49
C GLU A 270 10.60 -31.86 11.98
N MET A 271 11.28 -32.82 11.34
CA MET A 271 11.08 -33.10 9.92
C MET A 271 9.70 -33.71 9.66
N GLU A 272 9.25 -34.65 10.48
CA GLU A 272 7.89 -35.19 10.41
C GLU A 272 6.83 -34.09 10.54
N ALA A 273 7.02 -33.15 11.47
CA ALA A 273 6.12 -32.00 11.63
C ALA A 273 6.12 -31.07 10.41
N LEU A 274 7.31 -30.82 9.80
CA LEU A 274 7.44 -30.01 8.59
C LEU A 274 6.74 -30.68 7.39
N GLU A 275 6.93 -31.98 7.21
CA GLU A 275 6.29 -32.76 6.15
C GLU A 275 4.78 -32.81 6.34
N ALA A 276 4.30 -33.04 7.57
CA ALA A 276 2.88 -33.00 7.89
C ALA A 276 2.26 -31.64 7.56
N TYR A 277 2.93 -30.54 7.92
CA TYR A 277 2.50 -29.20 7.53
C TYR A 277 2.46 -29.02 6.00
N TRP A 278 3.47 -29.51 5.27
CA TRP A 278 3.55 -29.37 3.81
C TRP A 278 2.42 -30.09 3.07
N THR A 279 1.84 -31.14 3.66
CA THR A 279 0.65 -31.81 3.09
C THR A 279 -0.65 -31.02 3.23
N ARG A 280 -0.67 -29.94 4.03
CA ARG A 280 -1.87 -29.11 4.22
C ARG A 280 -2.25 -28.37 2.93
N PRO A 281 -3.55 -28.15 2.67
CA PRO A 281 -3.97 -27.33 1.55
C PRO A 281 -3.46 -25.91 1.71
N LYS A 282 -2.89 -25.34 0.64
CA LYS A 282 -2.32 -23.98 0.62
C LYS A 282 -1.13 -23.78 1.57
N ALA A 283 -0.46 -24.84 1.99
CA ALA A 283 0.78 -24.74 2.73
C ALA A 283 1.82 -23.92 1.95
N ALA A 284 2.48 -23.00 2.65
CA ALA A 284 3.57 -22.20 2.10
C ALA A 284 4.80 -22.31 2.99
N ILE A 285 5.97 -22.54 2.38
CA ILE A 285 7.26 -22.52 3.05
C ILE A 285 8.17 -21.55 2.31
N LEU A 286 8.68 -20.56 3.03
CA LEU A 286 9.67 -19.61 2.54
C LEU A 286 11.03 -19.96 3.15
N VAL A 287 12.01 -20.26 2.32
CA VAL A 287 13.36 -20.63 2.77
C VAL A 287 14.38 -19.63 2.26
N PHE A 288 15.14 -19.03 3.18
CA PHE A 288 16.33 -18.25 2.88
C PHE A 288 17.55 -19.04 3.30
N LEU A 289 18.47 -19.26 2.36
CA LEU A 289 19.72 -19.97 2.59
C LEU A 289 20.89 -18.98 2.56
N ASP A 290 21.88 -19.22 3.41
CA ASP A 290 23.16 -18.52 3.34
C ASP A 290 24.08 -19.21 2.31
N GLY A 291 25.15 -18.55 1.88
CA GLY A 291 26.11 -19.05 0.89
C GLY A 291 27.06 -20.13 1.42
N GLY A 292 26.59 -20.99 2.32
CA GLY A 292 27.33 -22.10 2.92
C GLY A 292 26.55 -23.42 2.82
N GLU A 293 27.07 -24.44 3.48
CA GLU A 293 26.47 -25.78 3.43
C GLU A 293 25.04 -25.78 4.02
N VAL A 294 24.09 -26.24 3.22
CA VAL A 294 22.70 -26.42 3.66
C VAL A 294 22.59 -27.70 4.47
N PRO A 295 21.94 -27.68 5.65
CA PRO A 295 21.76 -28.86 6.47
C PRO A 295 21.22 -30.08 5.67
N PRO A 296 21.83 -31.28 5.80
CA PRO A 296 21.54 -32.41 4.92
C PRO A 296 20.06 -32.82 4.82
N LYS A 297 19.31 -32.84 5.93
CA LYS A 297 17.89 -33.22 5.89
C LYS A 297 17.05 -32.13 5.26
N LEU A 298 17.28 -30.85 5.59
CA LEU A 298 16.63 -29.74 4.89
C LEU A 298 16.93 -29.77 3.39
N ARG A 299 18.17 -30.04 3.00
CA ARG A 299 18.57 -30.19 1.60
C ARG A 299 17.84 -31.35 0.92
N ALA A 300 17.69 -32.49 1.61
CA ALA A 300 16.95 -33.64 1.11
C ALA A 300 15.47 -33.32 0.91
N PHE A 301 14.84 -32.64 1.89
CA PHE A 301 13.45 -32.17 1.80
C PHE A 301 13.24 -31.23 0.62
N LEU A 302 14.09 -30.21 0.46
CA LEU A 302 14.02 -29.27 -0.66
C LEU A 302 14.16 -29.99 -2.00
N ARG A 303 15.12 -30.93 -2.10
CA ARG A 303 15.35 -31.72 -3.32
C ARG A 303 14.17 -32.62 -3.64
N GLY A 304 13.54 -33.22 -2.63
CA GLY A 304 12.32 -34.00 -2.78
C GLY A 304 11.16 -33.17 -3.37
N ASN A 305 11.17 -31.87 -3.11
CA ASN A 305 10.20 -30.90 -3.64
C ASN A 305 10.68 -30.15 -4.90
N GLY A 306 11.71 -30.66 -5.59
CA GLY A 306 12.18 -30.10 -6.86
C GLY A 306 13.14 -28.91 -6.74
N VAL A 307 13.49 -28.47 -5.54
CA VAL A 307 14.45 -27.38 -5.31
C VAL A 307 15.80 -27.97 -4.92
N THR A 308 16.85 -27.71 -5.70
CA THR A 308 18.19 -28.21 -5.38
C THR A 308 19.10 -27.08 -4.95
N PRO A 309 19.31 -26.87 -3.64
CA PRO A 309 20.33 -25.96 -3.16
C PRO A 309 21.71 -26.40 -3.64
N ARG A 310 22.47 -25.43 -4.16
CA ARG A 310 23.86 -25.61 -4.55
C ARG A 310 24.77 -25.08 -3.45
N ASP A 311 25.93 -25.70 -3.33
CA ASP A 311 27.01 -25.25 -2.45
C ASP A 311 27.94 -24.33 -3.26
N ASP A 312 27.37 -23.27 -3.83
CA ASP A 312 28.08 -22.26 -4.59
C ASP A 312 27.76 -20.85 -4.08
N ARG A 313 28.71 -19.94 -4.28
CA ARG A 313 28.57 -18.52 -3.91
C ARG A 313 28.58 -17.68 -5.16
N VAL A 314 27.54 -16.86 -5.32
CA VAL A 314 27.49 -15.86 -6.38
C VAL A 314 28.39 -14.69 -6.00
N ILE A 315 29.38 -14.41 -6.84
CA ILE A 315 30.30 -13.27 -6.68
C ILE A 315 30.20 -12.36 -7.89
N THR A 316 30.26 -11.05 -7.68
CA THR A 316 30.37 -10.07 -8.76
C THR A 316 31.72 -9.36 -8.67
N ARG A 317 32.32 -9.05 -9.80
CA ARG A 317 33.57 -8.27 -9.87
C ARG A 317 33.25 -6.91 -10.48
N ILE A 318 33.48 -5.83 -9.73
CA ILE A 318 33.35 -4.45 -10.20
C ILE A 318 34.74 -3.81 -10.08
N ASP A 319 35.27 -3.28 -11.18
CA ASP A 319 36.59 -2.63 -11.25
C ASP A 319 37.73 -3.44 -10.63
N GLY A 320 37.73 -4.76 -10.87
CA GLY A 320 38.75 -5.67 -10.35
C GLY A 320 38.61 -6.01 -8.86
N LYS A 321 37.68 -5.39 -8.14
CA LYS A 321 37.36 -5.72 -6.74
C LYS A 321 36.26 -6.77 -6.67
N LEU A 322 36.45 -7.74 -5.79
CA LEU A 322 35.44 -8.76 -5.51
C LEU A 322 34.36 -8.12 -4.61
N VAL A 323 33.13 -8.10 -5.10
CA VAL A 323 31.95 -7.66 -4.35
C VAL A 323 31.11 -8.89 -4.06
N THR A 324 31.04 -9.26 -2.78
CA THR A 324 30.27 -10.41 -2.30
C THR A 324 28.85 -10.04 -1.85
N ASN A 325 28.55 -8.74 -1.76
CA ASN A 325 27.21 -8.25 -1.41
C ASN A 325 26.43 -8.06 -2.71
N ALA A 326 25.61 -9.05 -3.08
CA ALA A 326 24.66 -8.91 -4.16
C ALA A 326 23.46 -8.08 -3.67
N ARG A 327 23.29 -6.87 -4.20
CA ARG A 327 21.98 -6.18 -4.12
C ARG A 327 21.08 -6.83 -5.17
N GLY A 328 20.32 -7.84 -4.75
CA GLY A 328 19.32 -8.46 -5.60
C GLY A 328 18.11 -7.53 -5.77
N VAL A 329 17.72 -7.27 -7.01
CA VAL A 329 16.38 -6.76 -7.32
C VAL A 329 15.56 -8.00 -7.69
N PHE A 330 14.50 -8.30 -6.93
CA PHE A 330 13.58 -9.36 -7.32
C PHE A 330 12.79 -8.90 -8.54
N THR A 331 13.23 -9.32 -9.73
CA THR A 331 12.48 -9.08 -10.96
C THR A 331 11.31 -10.06 -10.99
N ARG A 332 10.09 -9.53 -10.94
CA ARG A 332 8.86 -10.33 -11.08
C ARG A 332 8.81 -10.89 -12.51
N GLY A 333 8.90 -12.21 -12.65
CA GLY A 333 8.63 -12.91 -13.91
C GLY A 333 9.69 -13.94 -14.29
N ILE A 334 9.55 -15.16 -13.79
CA ILE A 334 9.83 -16.35 -14.59
C ILE A 334 8.60 -17.24 -14.42
N PRO A 335 7.78 -17.46 -15.46
CA PRO A 335 6.76 -18.50 -15.41
C PRO A 335 7.49 -19.83 -15.24
N PHE A 336 7.20 -20.56 -14.16
CA PHE A 336 7.63 -21.95 -14.05
C PHE A 336 6.89 -22.74 -15.14
N LEU A 337 7.67 -23.46 -15.96
CA LEU A 337 7.21 -24.34 -17.04
C LEU A 337 6.25 -25.42 -16.54
#